data_AF-A0A8X6HRI1-F1
#
_entry.id   AF-A0A8X6HRI1-F1
#
_cell.length_a   1.000
_cell.length_b   1.000
_cell.length_c   1.000
_cell.angle_alpha   90.00
_cell.angle_beta   90.00
_cell.angle_gamma   90.00
#
_symmetry.space_group_name_H-M   'P 1'
#
loop_
_entity.id
_entity.type
_entity.pdbx_description
1 polymer ?
#
loop_
_entity_poly.entity_id
_entity_poly.type
_entity_poly.pdbx_seq_one_letter_code
_entity_poly.pdbx_strand_id
1 'polypeptide(L)'
;MEVTCVEQRTYMKIAILRERNEMDSHSELMPALGNNALPYRTVARWVGKFQLGRVSTSDEQRSGRPLSVRTNLARVVIEQLIYENRRWTLLDLERASDI
;
A
#
# COMPACT_ATOMS: atom_id res chain seq x y z
N MET A 1 -25.52 8.18 -9.11
CA MET A 1 -24.58 8.50 -8.02
C MET A 1 -23.38 7.61 -8.20
N GLU A 2 -22.18 8.18 -8.32
CA GLU A 2 -20.96 7.36 -8.34
C GLU A 2 -20.60 6.97 -6.90
N VAL A 3 -20.19 5.71 -6.72
CA VAL A 3 -19.75 5.19 -5.42
C VAL A 3 -18.31 4.69 -5.57
N THR A 4 -17.40 5.37 -4.91
CA THR A 4 -15.97 5.09 -4.91
C THR A 4 -15.64 3.77 -4.20
N CYS A 5 -14.46 3.21 -4.48
CA CYS A 5 -13.95 2.04 -3.78
C CYS A 5 -13.89 2.23 -2.25
N VAL A 6 -13.61 3.46 -1.79
CA VAL A 6 -13.52 3.77 -0.35
C VAL A 6 -14.91 3.76 0.30
N GLU A 7 -15.93 4.28 -0.39
CA GLU A 7 -17.31 4.23 0.09
C GLU A 7 -17.85 2.80 0.16
N GLN A 8 -17.56 1.96 -0.85
CA GLN A 8 -17.91 0.54 -0.81
C GLN A 8 -17.22 -0.20 0.35
N ARG A 9 -15.96 0.12 0.66
CA ARG A 9 -15.27 -0.44 1.85
C ARG A 9 -15.86 0.08 3.16
N THR A 10 -16.33 1.32 3.18
CA THR A 10 -17.04 1.89 4.34
C THR A 10 -18.36 1.16 4.58
N TYR A 11 -19.09 0.86 3.51
CA TYR A 11 -20.27 -0.02 3.57
C TYR A 11 -19.93 -1.38 4.17
N MET A 12 -18.87 -2.06 3.70
CA MET A 12 -18.45 -3.36 4.23
C MET A 12 -18.16 -3.30 5.74
N LYS A 13 -17.56 -2.21 6.25
CA LYS A 13 -17.36 -2.05 7.70
C LYS A 13 -18.67 -2.05 8.47
N ILE A 14 -19.68 -1.34 7.96
CA ILE A 14 -21.02 -1.30 8.57
C ILE A 14 -21.68 -2.68 8.46
N ALA A 15 -21.53 -3.37 7.32
CA ALA A 15 -22.08 -4.71 7.10
C ALA A 15 -21.53 -5.72 8.12
N ILE A 16 -20.23 -5.69 8.41
CA ILE A 16 -19.60 -6.56 9.43
C ILE A 16 -20.14 -6.27 10.83
N LEU A 17 -20.35 -4.99 11.19
CA LEU A 17 -20.99 -4.62 12.46
C LEU A 17 -22.44 -5.09 12.55
N ARG A 18 -23.09 -5.37 11.41
CA ARG A 18 -24.42 -5.97 11.31
C ARG A 18 -24.37 -7.49 11.12
N GLU A 19 -23.22 -8.11 11.43
CA GLU A 19 -22.99 -9.56 11.35
C GLU A 19 -23.19 -10.15 9.95
N ARG A 20 -23.00 -9.34 8.91
CA ARG A 20 -22.99 -9.79 7.51
C ARG A 20 -21.61 -10.30 7.12
N ASN A 21 -21.59 -11.38 6.35
CA ASN A 21 -20.36 -11.93 5.80
C ASN A 21 -19.99 -11.27 4.44
N GLU A 22 -18.88 -11.70 3.86
CA GLU A 22 -18.38 -11.22 2.57
C GLU A 22 -19.29 -11.57 1.38
N MET A 23 -20.00 -12.70 1.45
CA MET A 23 -20.96 -13.13 0.42
C MET A 23 -22.18 -12.21 0.41
N ASP A 24 -22.74 -11.94 1.60
CA ASP A 24 -23.85 -11.01 1.80
C ASP A 24 -23.48 -9.63 1.26
N SER A 25 -22.33 -9.11 1.70
CA SER A 25 -21.82 -7.79 1.28
C SER A 25 -21.67 -7.69 -0.24
N HIS A 26 -21.15 -8.73 -0.90
CA HIS A 26 -21.02 -8.76 -2.35
C HIS A 26 -22.39 -8.84 -3.04
N SER A 27 -23.31 -9.66 -2.52
CA SER A 27 -24.67 -9.79 -3.04
C SER A 27 -25.52 -8.53 -2.89
N GLU A 28 -25.19 -7.65 -1.94
CA GLU A 28 -25.84 -6.35 -1.77
C GLU A 28 -25.19 -5.27 -2.67
N LEU A 29 -23.87 -5.30 -2.81
CA LEU A 29 -23.14 -4.36 -3.67
C LEU A 29 -23.41 -4.57 -5.16
N MET A 30 -23.52 -5.83 -5.61
CA MET A 30 -23.63 -6.16 -7.04
C MET A 30 -24.92 -5.62 -7.68
N PRO A 31 -26.13 -5.80 -7.11
CA PRO A 31 -27.36 -5.23 -7.66
C PRO A 31 -27.39 -3.71 -7.59
N ALA A 32 -26.76 -3.10 -6.57
CA ALA A 32 -26.76 -1.66 -6.36
C ALA A 32 -25.81 -0.91 -7.32
N LEU A 33 -24.62 -1.48 -7.59
CA LEU A 33 -23.54 -0.79 -8.32
C LEU A 33 -23.19 -1.44 -9.66
N GLY A 34 -23.67 -2.66 -9.94
CA GLY A 34 -23.42 -3.38 -11.19
C GLY A 34 -21.92 -3.51 -11.47
N ASN A 35 -21.50 -3.07 -12.66
CA ASN A 35 -20.09 -3.13 -13.09
C ASN A 35 -19.14 -2.27 -12.23
N ASN A 36 -19.67 -1.31 -11.46
CA ASN A 36 -18.89 -0.48 -10.55
C ASN A 36 -18.70 -1.14 -9.17
N ALA A 37 -19.36 -2.27 -8.90
CA ALA A 37 -19.19 -3.01 -7.66
C ALA A 37 -17.78 -3.60 -7.57
N LEU A 38 -17.20 -3.59 -6.37
CA LEU A 38 -15.96 -4.29 -6.09
C LEU A 38 -16.17 -5.80 -6.32
N PRO A 39 -15.24 -6.46 -7.05
CA PRO A 39 -15.36 -7.88 -7.32
C PRO A 39 -15.23 -8.67 -6.01
N TYR A 40 -15.90 -9.83 -5.94
CA TYR A 40 -15.94 -10.70 -4.75
C TYR A 40 -14.60 -10.86 -4.03
N ARG A 41 -13.52 -11.17 -4.76
CA ARG A 41 -12.17 -11.34 -4.17
C ARG A 41 -11.70 -10.12 -3.36
N THR A 42 -12.08 -8.92 -3.80
CA THR A 42 -11.72 -7.67 -3.15
C THR A 42 -12.59 -7.46 -1.92
N VAL A 43 -13.89 -7.77 -2.01
CA VAL A 43 -14.81 -7.77 -0.86
C VAL A 43 -14.29 -8.69 0.25
N ALA A 44 -14.04 -9.96 -0.07
CA ALA A 44 -13.52 -10.95 0.88
C ALA A 44 -12.20 -10.50 1.54
N ARG A 45 -11.26 -9.97 0.74
CA ARG A 45 -9.99 -9.45 1.27
C ARG A 45 -10.19 -8.30 2.26
N TRP A 46 -11.10 -7.36 1.96
CA TRP A 46 -11.37 -6.22 2.84
C TRP A 46 -12.14 -6.61 4.09
N VAL A 47 -13.13 -7.50 3.95
CA VAL A 47 -13.87 -8.05 5.08
C VAL A 47 -12.93 -8.75 6.06
N GLY A 48 -12.04 -9.62 5.58
CA GLY A 48 -11.03 -10.27 6.41
C GLY A 48 -10.10 -9.27 7.11
N LYS A 49 -9.68 -8.20 6.42
CA LYS A 49 -8.88 -7.14 7.05
C LYS A 49 -9.62 -6.43 8.19
N PHE A 50 -10.91 -6.15 8.02
CA PHE A 50 -11.72 -5.49 9.05
C PHE A 50 -11.99 -6.41 10.23
N GLN A 51 -12.23 -7.70 9.99
CA GLN A 51 -12.33 -8.72 11.05
C GLN A 51 -11.03 -8.84 11.85
N LEU A 52 -9.87 -8.68 11.21
CA LEU A 52 -8.56 -8.61 11.86
C LEU A 52 -8.28 -7.27 12.58
N GLY A 53 -9.28 -6.38 12.70
CA GLY A 53 -9.18 -5.14 13.46
C GLY A 53 -8.66 -3.93 12.68
N ARG A 54 -8.52 -4.01 11.36
CA ARG A 54 -8.17 -2.83 10.54
C ARG A 54 -9.28 -1.77 10.64
N VAL A 55 -8.93 -0.54 10.96
CA VAL A 55 -9.90 0.58 11.01
C VAL A 55 -9.96 1.36 9.70
N SER A 56 -8.83 1.52 9.01
CA SER A 56 -8.76 2.35 7.79
C SER A 56 -9.40 1.67 6.57
N THR A 57 -10.21 2.42 5.83
CA THR A 57 -10.79 2.06 4.52
C THR A 57 -9.88 2.43 3.34
N SER A 58 -8.87 3.28 3.57
CA SER A 58 -7.88 3.63 2.57
C SER A 58 -6.85 2.51 2.39
N ASP A 59 -6.28 2.45 1.19
CA ASP A 59 -5.11 1.63 0.94
C ASP A 59 -3.97 2.10 1.86
N GLU A 60 -3.15 1.16 2.31
CA GLU A 60 -1.90 1.51 2.98
C GLU A 60 -0.98 2.22 2.02
N GLN A 61 -0.10 3.06 2.58
CA GLN A 61 0.99 3.62 1.82
C GLN A 61 1.80 2.47 1.21
N ARG A 62 1.85 2.43 -0.11
CA ARG A 62 2.63 1.41 -0.82
C ARG A 62 4.08 1.58 -0.40
N SER A 63 4.74 0.48 -0.05
CA SER A 63 6.19 0.47 -0.01
C SER A 63 6.68 0.78 -1.42
N GLY A 64 7.10 2.03 -1.62
CA GLY A 64 7.84 2.41 -2.80
C GLY A 64 9.19 1.70 -2.79
N ARG A 65 9.99 1.95 -3.84
CA ARG A 65 11.41 1.61 -3.79
C ARG A 65 12.04 2.26 -2.54
N PRO A 66 12.82 1.52 -1.73
CA PRO A 66 13.46 2.08 -0.54
C PRO A 66 14.16 3.40 -0.84
N LEU A 67 13.90 4.41 -0.01
CA LEU A 67 14.50 5.74 -0.10
C LEU A 67 16.00 5.76 0.22
N SER A 68 16.55 4.69 0.81
CA SER A 68 17.99 4.56 1.12
C SER A 68 18.85 4.85 -0.12
N VAL A 69 18.44 4.33 -1.28
CA VAL A 69 19.07 4.51 -2.59
C VAL A 69 19.09 5.97 -3.07
N ARG A 70 18.33 6.89 -2.44
CA ARG A 70 18.19 8.30 -2.83
C ARG A 70 18.30 9.28 -1.65
N THR A 71 18.88 8.87 -0.52
CA THR A 71 19.01 9.77 0.63
C THR A 71 20.07 10.83 0.33
N ASN A 72 19.81 12.10 0.67
CA ASN A 72 20.81 13.18 0.55
C ASN A 72 22.10 12.83 1.31
N LEU A 73 21.98 12.11 2.44
CA LEU A 73 23.11 11.59 3.19
C LEU A 73 23.98 10.64 2.34
N ALA A 74 23.36 9.67 1.66
CA ALA A 74 24.08 8.74 0.79
C ALA A 74 24.81 9.47 -0.34
N ARG A 75 24.19 10.52 -0.90
CA ARG A 75 24.84 11.36 -1.91
C ARG A 75 26.06 12.08 -1.34
N VAL A 76 25.93 12.73 -0.18
CA VAL A 76 27.04 13.47 0.45
C VAL A 76 28.20 12.53 0.79
N VAL A 77 27.91 11.34 1.33
CA VAL A 77 28.94 10.33 1.62
C VAL A 77 29.67 9.93 0.34
N ILE A 78 28.94 9.58 -0.73
CA ILE A 78 29.55 9.20 -2.01
C ILE A 78 30.35 10.35 -2.63
N GLU A 79 29.83 11.59 -2.61
CA GLU A 79 30.52 12.77 -3.12
C GLU A 79 31.84 13.02 -2.37
N GLN A 80 31.85 12.86 -1.05
CA GLN A 80 33.04 13.03 -0.25
C GLN A 80 34.09 11.93 -0.52
N LEU A 81 33.66 10.67 -0.63
CA LEU A 81 34.54 9.56 -0.97
C LEU A 81 35.20 9.74 -2.35
N ILE A 82 34.44 10.24 -3.34
CA ILE A 82 34.97 10.57 -4.67
C ILE A 82 35.93 11.76 -4.61
N TYR A 83 35.64 12.77 -3.78
CA TYR A 83 36.52 13.93 -3.59
C TYR A 83 37.87 13.51 -2.99
N GLU A 84 37.85 12.62 -2.00
CA GLU A 84 39.03 12.07 -1.34
C GLU A 84 39.84 11.17 -2.30
N ASN A 85 39.18 10.34 -3.11
CA ASN A 85 39.87 9.52 -4.10
C ASN A 85 39.05 9.26 -5.38
N ARG A 86 39.35 10.03 -6.42
CA ARG A 86 38.68 9.93 -7.74
C ARG A 86 38.94 8.64 -8.51
N ARG A 87 39.84 7.76 -8.04
CA ARG A 87 40.14 6.47 -8.70
C ARG A 87 39.28 5.32 -8.18
N TRP A 88 38.42 5.57 -7.19
CA TRP A 88 37.56 4.53 -6.64
C TRP A 88 36.56 4.03 -7.68
N THR A 89 36.43 2.71 -7.72
CA THR A 89 35.41 2.06 -8.54
C THR A 89 34.07 2.06 -7.81
N LEU A 90 33.00 1.73 -8.54
CA LEU A 90 31.66 1.62 -7.95
C LEU A 90 31.62 0.62 -6.77
N LEU A 91 32.37 -0.49 -6.87
CA LEU A 91 32.49 -1.51 -5.84
C LEU A 91 33.22 -1.01 -4.59
N ASP A 92 34.23 -0.15 -4.78
CA ASP A 92 34.95 0.45 -3.65
C ASP A 92 34.07 1.45 -2.91
N LEU A 93 33.29 2.25 -3.65
CA LEU A 93 32.32 3.18 -3.10
C LEU A 93 31.20 2.46 -2.34
N GLU A 94 30.69 1.34 -2.87
CA GLU A 94 29.69 0.52 -2.20
C GLU A 94 30.22 -0.02 -0.86
N ARG A 95 31.43 -0.60 -0.86
CA ARG A 95 32.08 -1.10 0.36
C ARG A 95 32.37 -0.01 1.39
N ALA A 96 32.73 1.18 0.94
CA ALA A 96 33.10 2.29 1.81
C ALA A 96 31.90 3.09 2.32
N SER A 97 30.78 3.07 1.60
CA SER A 97 29.58 3.82 1.96
C SER A 97 28.59 3.03 2.82
N ASP A 98 28.68 1.69 2.83
CA ASP A 98 27.84 0.78 3.63
C ASP A 98 26.32 1.07 3.47
N ILE A 99 25.91 1.48 2.26
CA ILE A 99 24.56 1.91 1.84
C ILE A 99 23.95 0.96 0.83
#